data_AF-A0A1H7N2X1-F1
#
_entry.id   AF-A0A1H7N2X1-F1
#
_cell.length_a   1.000
_cell.length_b   1.000
_cell.length_c   1.000
_cell.angle_alpha   90.00
_cell.angle_beta   90.00
_cell.angle_gamma   90.00
#
_symmetry.space_group_name_H-M   'P 1'
#
loop_
_entity.id
_entity.type
_entity.pdbx_description
1 polymer ?
#
loop_
_entity_poly.entity_id
_entity_poly.type
_entity_poly.pdbx_seq_one_letter_code
_entity_poly.pdbx_strand_id
1 'polypeptide(L)'
;MPNTTVARRRNALALHRRFLEEAVAAGLPAKGLDQAFAKKIEISPSMWSQIKSSRPIGDNLARQIERHCGVESGWLDKEDRPSEVPDAAEERFIAAAREAWRGANAKGKKELAGWLKKRAQDAAAGGDPAS
;
A
#
# COMPACT_ATOMS: atom_id res chain seq x y z
N MET A 1 16.01 -12.94 10.02
CA MET A 1 14.68 -13.47 10.37
C MET A 1 13.67 -12.70 9.55
N PRO A 2 12.82 -13.37 8.75
CA PRO A 2 11.83 -12.67 7.92
C PRO A 2 10.95 -11.79 8.81
N ASN A 3 10.80 -10.51 8.44
CA ASN A 3 10.09 -9.54 9.25
C ASN A 3 8.59 -9.63 8.95
N THR A 4 8.03 -10.82 9.21
CA THR A 4 6.63 -11.18 8.96
C THR A 4 5.66 -10.18 9.59
N THR A 5 6.04 -9.56 10.71
CA THR A 5 5.23 -8.51 11.36
C THR A 5 5.12 -7.22 10.54
N VAL A 6 6.18 -6.86 9.79
CA VAL A 6 6.18 -5.72 8.87
C VAL A 6 5.37 -6.04 7.61
N ALA A 7 5.53 -7.25 7.05
CA ALA A 7 4.72 -7.70 5.92
C ALA A 7 3.23 -7.71 6.26
N ARG A 8 2.85 -8.27 7.41
CA ARG A 8 1.47 -8.25 7.93
C ARG A 8 0.92 -6.84 8.03
N ARG A 9 1.69 -5.91 8.59
CA ARG A 9 1.26 -4.50 8.70
C ARG A 9 1.04 -3.89 7.31
N ARG A 10 2.01 -4.03 6.40
CA ARG A 10 1.89 -3.50 5.03
C ARG A 10 0.64 -4.05 4.33
N ASN A 11 0.43 -5.35 4.43
CA ASN A 11 -0.70 -6.03 3.79
C ASN A 11 -2.04 -5.61 4.44
N ALA A 12 -2.09 -5.38 5.76
CA ALA A 12 -3.28 -4.87 6.43
C ALA A 12 -3.64 -3.45 5.98
N LEU A 13 -2.65 -2.59 5.70
CA LEU A 13 -2.88 -1.26 5.13
C LEU A 13 -3.46 -1.34 3.71
N ALA A 14 -3.04 -2.33 2.92
CA ALA A 14 -3.61 -2.58 1.59
C ALA A 14 -5.10 -2.97 1.67
N LEU A 15 -5.49 -3.84 2.61
CA LEU A 15 -6.89 -4.20 2.83
C LEU A 15 -7.73 -3.00 3.27
N HIS A 16 -7.18 -2.16 4.13
CA HIS A 16 -7.86 -0.93 4.54
C HIS A 16 -8.10 0.01 3.37
N ARG A 17 -7.10 0.24 2.52
CA ARG A 17 -7.23 1.13 1.36
C ARG A 17 -8.28 0.61 0.37
N ARG A 18 -8.30 -0.70 0.08
CA ARG A 18 -9.36 -1.32 -0.72
C ARG A 18 -10.75 -1.08 -0.12
N PHE A 19 -10.89 -1.22 1.20
CA PHE A 19 -12.14 -0.90 1.89
C PHE A 19 -12.54 0.58 1.74
N LEU A 20 -11.58 1.51 1.81
CA LEU A 20 -11.85 2.93 1.56
C LEU A 20 -12.29 3.18 0.12
N GLU A 21 -11.61 2.57 -0.86
CA GLU A 21 -11.92 2.71 -2.28
C GLU A 21 -13.32 2.18 -2.61
N GLU A 22 -13.69 1.01 -2.08
CA GLU A 22 -15.03 0.44 -2.19
C GLU A 22 -16.09 1.37 -1.56
N ALA A 23 -15.81 1.91 -0.38
CA ALA A 23 -16.74 2.82 0.30
C ALA A 23 -16.91 4.15 -0.44
N VAL A 24 -15.82 4.73 -0.96
CA VAL A 24 -15.85 5.95 -1.76
C VAL A 24 -16.58 5.70 -3.08
N ALA A 25 -16.35 4.56 -3.74
CA ALA A 25 -17.07 4.17 -4.96
C ALA A 25 -18.57 3.97 -4.70
N ALA A 26 -18.95 3.50 -3.51
CA ALA A 26 -20.33 3.42 -3.05
C ALA A 26 -20.94 4.78 -2.64
N GLY A 27 -20.19 5.88 -2.77
CA GLY A 27 -20.65 7.24 -2.44
C GLY A 27 -20.63 7.57 -0.95
N LEU A 28 -19.98 6.76 -0.10
CA LEU A 28 -19.85 7.05 1.31
C LEU A 28 -18.78 8.13 1.57
N PRO A 29 -19.01 9.03 2.53
CA PRO A 29 -18.03 10.04 2.89
C PRO A 29 -16.79 9.41 3.52
N ALA A 30 -15.60 9.91 3.16
CA ALA A 30 -14.32 9.44 3.69
C ALA A 30 -14.19 9.61 5.22
N LYS A 31 -14.94 10.56 5.79
CA LYS A 31 -14.94 10.86 7.22
C LYS A 31 -15.59 9.73 8.01
N GLY A 32 -14.79 9.04 8.82
CA GLY A 32 -15.25 7.94 9.68
C GLY A 32 -15.00 6.54 9.13
N LEU A 33 -14.50 6.40 7.89
CA LEU A 33 -14.20 5.09 7.31
C LEU A 33 -13.09 4.35 8.06
N ASP A 34 -12.10 5.07 8.61
CA ASP A 34 -11.09 4.50 9.51
C ASP A 34 -11.72 3.83 10.74
N GLN A 35 -12.75 4.47 11.33
CA GLN A 35 -13.46 3.92 12.48
C GLN A 35 -14.35 2.73 12.07
N ALA A 36 -14.99 2.82 10.90
CA ALA A 36 -15.78 1.73 10.34
C ALA A 36 -14.91 0.50 10.06
N PHE A 37 -13.70 0.68 9.53
CA PHE A 37 -12.77 -0.41 9.32
C PHE A 37 -12.28 -1.02 10.64
N ALA A 38 -11.87 -0.18 11.61
CA ALA A 38 -11.50 -0.66 12.93
C ALA A 38 -12.62 -1.50 13.57
N LYS A 39 -13.88 -1.05 13.44
CA LYS A 39 -15.06 -1.80 13.87
C LYS A 39 -15.25 -3.10 13.08
N LYS A 40 -15.04 -3.09 11.75
CA LYS A 40 -15.16 -4.27 10.88
C LYS A 40 -14.22 -5.40 11.30
N ILE A 41 -12.99 -5.06 11.68
CA ILE A 41 -11.99 -6.03 12.16
C ILE A 41 -11.98 -6.19 13.69
N GLU A 42 -12.99 -5.66 14.39
CA GLU A 42 -13.19 -5.78 15.84
C GLU A 42 -12.01 -5.28 16.70
N ILE A 43 -11.43 -4.13 16.35
CA ILE A 43 -10.42 -3.44 17.17
C ILE A 43 -10.83 -2.02 17.51
N SER A 44 -10.17 -1.43 18.51
CA SER A 44 -10.39 -0.02 18.84
C SER A 44 -9.81 0.92 17.77
N PRO A 45 -10.43 2.09 17.50
CA PRO A 45 -9.86 3.08 16.58
C PRO A 45 -8.45 3.55 16.96
N SER A 46 -8.15 3.59 18.26
CA SER A 46 -6.80 3.90 18.77
C SER A 46 -5.80 2.82 18.36
N MET A 47 -6.15 1.55 18.52
CA MET A 47 -5.33 0.43 18.08
C MET A 47 -5.08 0.45 16.57
N TRP A 48 -6.10 0.76 15.78
CA TRP A 48 -5.96 0.93 14.33
C TRP A 48 -4.97 2.06 14.00
N SER A 49 -5.06 3.19 14.68
CA SER A 49 -4.16 4.34 14.49
C SER A 49 -2.71 3.99 14.83
N GLN A 50 -2.49 3.17 15.87
CA GLN A 50 -1.17 2.65 16.21
C GLN A 50 -0.60 1.70 15.14
N ILE A 51 -1.43 0.81 14.57
CA ILE A 51 -1.04 -0.09 13.48
C ILE A 51 -0.65 0.71 12.24
N LYS A 52 -1.39 1.77 11.91
CA LYS A 52 -1.05 2.68 10.81
C LYS A 52 0.30 3.39 11.02
N SER A 53 0.65 3.73 12.26
CA SER A 53 1.90 4.40 12.59
C SER A 53 3.10 3.43 12.62
N SER A 54 3.10 2.47 13.54
CA SER A 54 4.30 1.68 13.83
C SER A 54 4.05 0.32 14.50
N ARG A 55 2.83 0.04 14.97
CA ARG A 55 2.58 -1.16 15.78
C ARG A 55 2.69 -2.43 14.91
N PRO A 56 3.49 -3.43 15.32
CA PRO A 56 3.57 -4.70 14.64
C PRO A 56 2.27 -5.50 14.79
N ILE A 57 1.94 -6.30 13.77
CA ILE A 57 0.78 -7.19 13.78
C ILE A 57 1.24 -8.61 14.13
N GLY A 58 0.77 -9.12 15.27
CA GLY A 58 0.97 -10.50 15.69
C GLY A 58 0.03 -11.47 14.98
N ASP A 59 0.25 -12.77 15.19
CA ASP A 59 -0.44 -13.84 14.47
C ASP A 59 -1.96 -13.82 14.67
N ASN A 60 -2.42 -13.76 15.93
CA ASN A 60 -3.84 -13.71 16.26
C ASN A 60 -4.58 -12.55 15.57
N LEU A 61 -3.96 -11.36 15.59
CA LEU A 61 -4.54 -10.18 14.95
C LEU A 61 -4.52 -10.31 13.41
N ALA A 62 -3.48 -10.90 12.84
CA ALA A 62 -3.42 -11.17 11.41
C ALA A 62 -4.55 -12.11 10.98
N ARG A 63 -4.72 -13.26 11.66
CA ARG A 63 -5.82 -14.20 11.39
C ARG A 63 -7.19 -13.55 11.55
N GLN A 64 -7.36 -12.69 12.56
CA GLN A 64 -8.60 -11.94 12.76
C GLN A 64 -8.89 -11.02 11.57
N ILE A 65 -7.94 -10.18 11.17
CA ILE A 65 -8.07 -9.28 10.01
C ILE A 65 -8.43 -10.07 8.74
N GLU A 66 -7.75 -11.19 8.48
CA GLU A 66 -8.02 -12.02 7.30
C GLU A 66 -9.46 -12.51 7.24
N ARG A 67 -9.97 -13.03 8.37
CA ARG A 67 -11.37 -13.48 8.48
C ARG A 67 -12.37 -12.36 8.22
N HIS A 68 -12.20 -11.19 8.83
CA HIS A 68 -13.12 -10.06 8.66
C HIS A 68 -13.02 -9.39 7.29
N CYS A 69 -11.86 -9.49 6.63
CA CYS A 69 -11.65 -9.01 5.27
C CYS A 69 -12.02 -10.05 4.21
N GLY A 70 -12.39 -11.28 4.58
CA GLY A 70 -12.77 -12.33 3.64
C GLY A 70 -11.62 -12.81 2.75
N VAL A 71 -10.38 -12.71 3.24
CA VAL A 71 -9.19 -13.22 2.52
C VAL A 71 -8.73 -14.55 3.12
N GLU A 72 -7.95 -15.29 2.34
CA GLU A 72 -7.39 -16.58 2.77
C GLU A 72 -6.47 -16.45 3.99
N SER A 73 -6.39 -17.52 4.80
CA SER A 73 -5.44 -17.58 5.91
C SER A 73 -4.02 -17.54 5.36
N GLY A 74 -3.20 -16.63 5.85
CA GLY A 74 -1.80 -16.45 5.41
C GLY A 74 -1.64 -15.34 4.38
N TRP A 75 -2.74 -14.70 3.98
CA TRP A 75 -2.69 -13.61 3.03
C TRP A 75 -1.85 -12.43 3.54
N LEU A 76 -1.90 -12.12 4.83
CA LEU A 76 -1.10 -11.06 5.44
C LEU A 76 0.38 -11.44 5.57
N ASP A 77 0.73 -12.72 5.53
CA ASP A 77 2.10 -13.21 5.73
C ASP A 77 2.96 -13.13 4.46
N LYS A 78 2.33 -12.89 3.29
CA LYS A 78 3.02 -12.85 1.99
C LYS A 78 3.94 -11.62 1.90
N GLU A 79 5.26 -11.85 1.95
CA GLU A 79 6.29 -10.79 1.87
C GLU A 79 6.49 -10.26 0.44
N ASP A 80 6.46 -11.14 -0.57
CA ASP A 80 6.74 -10.81 -1.98
C ASP A 80 5.52 -10.30 -2.75
N ARG A 81 4.45 -9.94 -2.04
CA ARG A 81 3.32 -9.32 -2.73
C ARG A 81 3.79 -7.95 -3.22
N PRO A 82 3.78 -7.66 -4.54
CA PRO A 82 3.99 -6.31 -5.01
C PRO A 82 3.00 -5.45 -4.24
N SER A 83 3.54 -4.46 -3.51
CA SER A 83 2.69 -3.56 -2.75
C SER A 83 1.77 -2.91 -3.78
N GLU A 84 0.51 -3.33 -3.83
CA GLU A 84 -0.52 -2.64 -4.62
C GLU A 84 -0.73 -1.20 -4.10
N VAL A 85 -0.12 -0.88 -2.97
CA VAL A 85 -0.14 0.43 -2.33
C VAL A 85 1.17 1.14 -2.62
N PRO A 86 1.13 2.28 -3.33
CA PRO A 86 2.24 3.20 -3.38
C PRO A 86 2.60 3.64 -1.97
N ASP A 87 3.86 3.48 -1.57
CA ASP A 87 4.30 3.98 -0.27
C ASP A 87 4.34 5.52 -0.25
N ALA A 88 4.51 6.12 0.92
CA ALA A 88 4.56 7.59 1.04
C ALA A 88 5.72 8.23 0.27
N ALA A 89 6.80 7.49 -0.01
CA ALA A 89 7.89 7.96 -0.85
C ALA A 89 7.52 7.90 -2.34
N GLU A 90 6.81 6.85 -2.77
CA GLU A 90 6.24 6.71 -4.09
C GLU A 90 5.20 7.82 -4.37
N GLU A 91 4.31 8.12 -3.41
CA GLU A 91 3.35 9.23 -3.55
C GLU A 91 4.06 10.59 -3.69
N ARG A 92 5.11 10.84 -2.89
CA ARG A 92 5.93 12.07 -3.02
C ARG A 92 6.65 12.13 -4.36
N PHE A 93 7.16 10.99 -4.83
CA PHE A 93 7.80 10.91 -6.13
C PHE A 93 6.84 11.25 -7.26
N ILE A 94 5.62 10.68 -7.24
CA ILE A 94 4.58 10.99 -8.23
C ILE A 94 4.16 12.46 -8.16
N ALA A 95 4.04 13.04 -6.96
CA ALA A 95 3.75 14.46 -6.79
C ALA A 95 4.84 15.35 -7.41
N ALA A 96 6.11 15.08 -7.11
CA ALA A 96 7.25 15.79 -7.69
C ALA A 96 7.34 15.61 -9.21
N ALA A 97 7.10 14.40 -9.72
CA ALA A 97 7.09 14.12 -11.15
C ALA A 97 5.98 14.90 -11.88
N ARG A 98 4.79 15.03 -11.28
CA ARG A 98 3.67 15.82 -11.83
C ARG A 98 4.00 17.31 -11.87
N GLU A 99 4.63 17.84 -10.83
CA GLU A 99 5.08 19.23 -10.77
C GLU A 99 6.12 19.52 -11.86
N ALA A 100 7.16 18.68 -11.94
CA ALA A 100 8.19 18.77 -12.98
C ALA A 100 7.59 18.67 -14.39
N TRP A 101 6.62 17.78 -14.61
CA TRP A 101 5.95 17.65 -15.90
C TRP A 101 5.18 18.92 -16.30
N ARG A 102 4.50 19.57 -15.34
CA ARG A 102 3.74 20.81 -15.61
C ARG A 102 4.66 21.99 -15.90
N GLY A 103 5.79 22.09 -15.21
CA GLY A 103 6.79 23.15 -15.42
C GLY A 103 7.69 22.96 -16.64
N ALA A 104 7.75 21.75 -17.20
CA ALA A 104 8.63 21.43 -18.32
C ALA A 104 8.05 21.78 -19.71
N ASN A 105 8.94 22.18 -20.61
CA ASN A 105 8.66 22.31 -22.04
C ASN A 105 8.62 20.93 -22.74
N ALA A 106 8.32 20.90 -24.04
CA ALA A 106 8.20 19.66 -24.81
C ALA A 106 9.46 18.78 -24.77
N LYS A 107 10.67 19.39 -24.69
CA LYS A 107 11.94 18.67 -24.58
C LYS A 107 12.10 18.04 -23.19
N GLY A 108 11.86 18.81 -22.12
CA GLY A 108 11.97 18.32 -20.74
C GLY A 108 10.95 17.21 -20.41
N LYS A 109 9.74 17.28 -20.97
CA LYS A 109 8.74 16.19 -20.86
C LYS A 109 9.23 14.89 -21.52
N LYS A 110 9.82 14.98 -22.72
CA LYS A 110 10.40 13.83 -23.43
C LYS A 110 11.56 13.21 -22.65
N GLU A 111 12.44 14.03 -22.10
CA GLU A 111 13.58 13.58 -21.30
C GLU A 111 13.13 12.88 -20.01
N LEU A 112 12.17 13.46 -19.28
CA LEU A 112 11.62 12.86 -18.06
C LEU A 112 10.91 11.53 -18.35
N ALA A 113 10.08 11.46 -19.38
CA ALA A 113 9.41 10.22 -19.79
C ALA A 113 10.41 9.15 -20.25
N GLY A 114 11.41 9.53 -21.04
CA GLY A 114 12.45 8.62 -21.52
C GLY A 114 13.30 8.04 -20.38
N TRP A 115 13.66 8.88 -19.42
CA TRP A 115 14.40 8.47 -18.23
C TRP A 115 13.63 7.48 -17.35
N LEU A 116 12.34 7.74 -17.10
CA LEU A 116 11.46 6.82 -16.37
C LEU A 116 11.34 5.48 -17.08
N LYS A 117 11.11 5.50 -18.40
CA LYS A 117 10.99 4.30 -19.22
C LYS A 117 12.26 3.46 -19.20
N LYS A 118 13.43 4.10 -19.33
CA LYS A 118 14.73 3.43 -19.27
C LYS A 118 14.94 2.76 -17.91
N ARG A 119 14.69 3.46 -16.81
CA ARG A 119 14.79 2.88 -15.45
C ARG A 119 13.83 1.71 -15.22
N ALA A 120 12.61 1.78 -15.74
CA ALA A 120 11.67 0.66 -15.66
C ALA A 120 12.14 -0.56 -16.48
N GLN A 121 12.76 -0.32 -17.65
CA GLN A 121 13.35 -1.38 -18.48
C GLN A 121 14.59 -1.99 -17.83
N ASP A 122 15.48 -1.19 -17.24
CA ASP A 122 16.67 -1.66 -16.53
C ASP A 122 16.29 -2.49 -15.30
N ALA A 123 15.24 -2.11 -14.56
CA ALA A 123 14.71 -2.89 -13.44
C ALA A 123 14.08 -4.23 -13.88
N ALA A 124 13.39 -4.25 -15.02
CA ALA A 124 12.83 -5.48 -15.60
C ALA A 124 13.91 -6.41 -16.19
N ALA A 125 15.02 -5.84 -16.69
CA ALA A 125 16.14 -6.59 -17.26
C ALA A 125 17.15 -7.07 -16.21
N GLY A 126 17.20 -6.43 -15.03
CA GLY A 126 18.00 -6.87 -13.89
C GLY A 126 17.34 -7.94 -13.01
N GLY A 127 16.13 -8.40 -13.37
CA GLY A 127 15.47 -9.53 -12.73
C GLY A 127 15.84 -10.85 -13.39
N ASP A 128 17.04 -11.35 -13.11
CA ASP A 128 17.35 -12.78 -13.28
C ASP A 128 17.31 -13.47 -11.90
N PRO A 129 16.92 -14.76 -11.86
CA PRO A 129 16.40 -15.47 -10.70
C PRO A 129 17.53 -16.07 -9.85
N ALA A 130 17.13 -16.66 -8.72
CA ALA A 130 17.98 -17.40 -7.77
C ALA A 130 18.68 -16.47 -6.75
N SER A 131 18.88 -16.82 -5.48
CA SER A 131 18.95 -18.12 -4.79
C SER A 131 18.75 -17.89 -3.29
#